data_AF-A0A3M1WE53-F1
#
_entry.id   AF-A0A3M1WE53-F1
#
_cell.length_a   1.000
_cell.length_b   1.000
_cell.length_c   1.000
_cell.angle_alpha   90.00
_cell.angle_beta   90.00
_cell.angle_gamma   90.00
#
_symmetry.space_group_name_H-M   'P 1'
#
loop_
_entity.id
_entity.type
_entity.pdbx_description
1 polymer ?
#
loop_
_entity_poly.entity_id
_entity_poly.type
_entity_poly.pdbx_seq_one_letter_code
_entity_poly.pdbx_strand_id
1 'polypeptide(L)'
;MATVLLPSWEQDATWGGEVIGKVFDPQNEEPDAWKPRLSEVNELDRIEAFAFPTPFAWAEMMAAVLREDLHTHILSELYQDMVLGLTLGYLHLDIIDLKQLEFGKVLVEADARYRYLGLLRGTPKNRELQGKLFGATSPHSLFWPSSRRSSEEWTILRAAINSDANIENGYQLLADYTELLQEGGAWDPESIPWMKGFDRIVQNYKPSPEHRRFHLHSRLVGPILVDVPGGQQKPLYVPVHHERFVADFTRALTGSFKKEEDHIG
;
A
#
# COMPACT_ATOMS: atom_id res chain seq x y z
N MET A 1 -21.79 -9.67 -15.60
CA MET A 1 -21.41 -9.89 -14.20
C MET A 1 -20.14 -10.71 -14.27
N ALA A 2 -18.97 -10.07 -14.23
CA ALA A 2 -17.69 -10.74 -14.47
C ALA A 2 -17.06 -11.08 -13.11
N THR A 3 -16.94 -12.37 -12.82
CA THR A 3 -16.25 -12.88 -11.64
C THR A 3 -14.77 -12.96 -11.98
N VAL A 4 -13.99 -12.02 -11.44
CA VAL A 4 -12.53 -12.05 -11.53
C VAL A 4 -12.04 -13.17 -10.60
N LEU A 5 -11.58 -14.29 -11.16
CA LEU A 5 -10.95 -15.36 -10.40
C LEU A 5 -9.45 -15.09 -10.32
N LEU A 6 -9.01 -14.68 -9.13
CA LEU A 6 -7.59 -14.45 -8.84
C LEU A 6 -6.93 -15.78 -8.47
N PRO A 7 -5.69 -16.06 -8.93
CA PRO A 7 -4.96 -17.25 -8.50
C PRO A 7 -4.72 -17.20 -6.98
N SER A 8 -5.21 -18.23 -6.27
CA SER A 8 -5.05 -18.39 -4.83
C SER A 8 -3.62 -18.82 -4.50
N TRP A 9 -2.82 -17.91 -3.96
CA TRP A 9 -1.51 -18.23 -3.39
C TRP A 9 -1.70 -18.58 -1.91
N GLU A 10 -1.68 -19.88 -1.58
CA GLU A 10 -2.03 -20.38 -0.24
C GLU A 10 -0.94 -20.18 0.83
N GLN A 11 0.27 -19.71 0.48
CA GLN A 11 1.39 -19.58 1.44
C GLN A 11 1.98 -18.17 1.52
N ASP A 12 2.15 -17.72 2.76
CA ASP A 12 2.87 -16.49 3.11
C ASP A 12 4.36 -16.60 2.72
N ALA A 13 4.95 -15.50 2.27
CA ALA A 13 6.40 -15.45 2.09
C ALA A 13 7.08 -15.56 3.46
N THR A 14 7.97 -16.53 3.62
CA THR A 14 8.76 -16.69 4.85
C THR A 14 9.60 -15.44 5.11
N TRP A 15 9.79 -15.11 6.39
CA TRP A 15 10.75 -14.09 6.79
C TRP A 15 12.16 -14.57 6.42
N GLY A 16 12.71 -13.99 5.36
CA GLY A 16 14.06 -14.30 4.87
C GLY A 16 14.05 -15.10 3.57
N GLY A 17 14.18 -14.40 2.44
CA GLY A 17 14.90 -14.79 1.21
C GLY A 17 14.60 -16.10 0.46
N GLU A 18 14.02 -17.13 1.06
CA GLU A 18 14.00 -18.50 0.50
C GLU A 18 13.02 -18.70 -0.66
N VAL A 19 12.08 -17.76 -0.88
CA VAL A 19 11.04 -17.91 -1.91
C VAL A 19 11.56 -17.68 -3.33
N ILE A 20 12.79 -17.17 -3.52
CA ILE A 20 13.29 -16.80 -4.86
C ILE A 20 14.26 -17.83 -5.45
N GLY A 21 14.48 -18.96 -4.77
CA GLY A 21 15.37 -20.03 -5.25
C GLY A 21 14.72 -21.06 -6.19
N LYS A 22 13.38 -21.13 -6.27
CA LYS A 22 12.66 -22.19 -7.00
C LYS A 22 12.11 -21.78 -8.37
N VAL A 23 12.38 -20.57 -8.85
CA VAL A 23 11.75 -20.08 -10.09
C VAL A 23 12.48 -20.56 -11.36
N PHE A 24 13.73 -21.04 -11.29
CA PHE A 24 14.40 -21.63 -12.46
C PHE A 24 15.49 -22.62 -12.05
N ASP A 25 15.10 -23.86 -11.77
CA ASP A 25 16.00 -25.01 -11.87
C ASP A 25 15.46 -25.95 -12.96
N PRO A 26 16.04 -25.96 -14.18
CA PRO A 26 15.59 -26.82 -15.27
C PRO A 26 15.83 -28.32 -15.01
N GLN A 27 16.48 -28.70 -13.89
CA GLN A 27 16.66 -30.09 -13.49
C GLN A 27 15.67 -30.56 -12.41
N ASN A 28 14.88 -29.67 -11.83
CA ASN A 28 13.78 -30.02 -10.93
C ASN A 28 12.45 -30.06 -11.69
N GLU A 29 12.20 -31.16 -12.39
CA GLU A 29 10.84 -31.51 -12.82
C GLU A 29 10.00 -31.84 -11.57
N GLU A 30 9.47 -30.82 -10.90
CA GLU A 30 8.37 -31.03 -9.95
C GLU A 30 7.14 -31.54 -10.73
N PRO A 31 6.42 -32.56 -10.21
CA PRO A 31 5.32 -33.21 -10.90
C PRO A 31 4.23 -32.19 -11.26
N ASP A 32 3.52 -32.45 -12.37
CA ASP A 32 2.53 -31.62 -13.10
C ASP A 32 1.39 -30.94 -12.30
N ALA A 33 1.45 -30.87 -10.97
CA ALA A 33 0.51 -30.18 -10.10
C ALA A 33 0.50 -28.65 -10.26
N TRP A 34 1.55 -28.05 -10.84
CA TRP A 34 1.64 -26.60 -11.04
C TRP A 34 1.05 -26.12 -12.37
N LYS A 35 0.72 -27.03 -13.30
CA LYS A 35 0.15 -26.65 -14.60
C LYS A 35 -1.38 -26.76 -14.58
N PRO A 36 -2.13 -25.70 -14.95
CA PRO A 36 -3.56 -25.83 -15.16
C PRO A 36 -3.83 -26.84 -16.29
N ARG A 37 -4.86 -27.68 -16.14
CA ARG A 37 -5.26 -28.65 -17.18
C ARG A 37 -6.05 -27.92 -18.28
N LEU A 38 -5.37 -27.61 -19.37
CA LEU A 38 -5.85 -26.70 -20.44
C LEU A 38 -6.74 -27.35 -21.51
N SER A 39 -7.38 -28.49 -21.22
CA SER A 39 -8.20 -29.20 -22.21
C SER A 39 -9.64 -28.67 -22.33
N GLU A 40 -10.09 -27.77 -21.43
CA GLU A 40 -11.53 -27.45 -21.29
C GLU A 40 -11.87 -25.95 -21.18
N VAL A 41 -10.93 -25.03 -21.49
CA VAL A 41 -11.14 -23.59 -21.26
C VAL A 41 -11.10 -22.78 -22.56
N ASN A 42 -12.03 -21.84 -22.72
CA ASN A 42 -12.18 -20.97 -23.88
C ASN A 42 -10.92 -20.11 -24.11
N GLU A 43 -10.63 -19.68 -25.34
CA GLU A 43 -9.40 -18.95 -25.70
C GLU A 43 -9.19 -17.67 -24.88
N LEU A 44 -10.27 -16.98 -24.48
CA LEU A 44 -10.22 -15.81 -23.59
C LEU A 44 -9.78 -16.16 -22.17
N ASP A 45 -10.35 -17.22 -21.59
CA ASP A 45 -9.96 -17.71 -20.25
C ASP A 45 -8.53 -18.26 -20.26
N ARG A 46 -8.06 -18.76 -21.42
CA ARG A 46 -6.66 -19.13 -21.64
C ARG A 46 -5.75 -17.91 -21.55
N ILE A 47 -6.07 -16.80 -22.22
CA ILE A 47 -5.27 -15.58 -22.18
C ILE A 47 -5.21 -15.00 -20.76
N GLU A 48 -6.32 -15.07 -20.01
CA GLU A 48 -6.40 -14.65 -18.60
C GLU A 48 -5.61 -15.59 -17.66
N ALA A 49 -5.60 -16.90 -17.91
CA ALA A 49 -4.81 -17.86 -17.15
C ALA A 49 -3.31 -17.86 -17.50
N PHE A 50 -2.93 -17.40 -18.70
CA PHE A 50 -1.54 -17.35 -19.17
C PHE A 50 -0.83 -16.02 -18.89
N ALA A 51 -1.56 -14.96 -18.55
CA ALA A 51 -0.94 -13.77 -18.00
C ALA A 51 -0.58 -14.07 -16.55
N PHE A 52 0.62 -14.61 -16.30
CA PHE A 52 1.25 -14.45 -14.98
C PHE A 52 1.25 -12.94 -14.71
N PRO A 53 0.40 -12.41 -13.80
CA PRO A 53 0.48 -11.00 -13.52
C PRO A 53 1.78 -10.87 -12.74
N THR A 54 2.81 -10.37 -13.41
CA THR A 54 3.99 -9.89 -12.69
C THR A 54 3.49 -8.94 -11.60
N PRO A 55 4.19 -8.79 -10.47
CA PRO A 55 3.81 -7.82 -9.46
C PRO A 55 3.49 -6.42 -10.03
N PHE A 56 4.08 -6.07 -11.17
CA PHE A 56 3.82 -4.83 -11.88
C PHE A 56 2.51 -4.82 -12.68
N ALA A 57 2.00 -5.96 -13.17
CA ALA A 57 0.67 -6.01 -13.79
C ALA A 57 -0.44 -5.59 -12.81
N TRP A 58 -0.31 -5.94 -11.53
CA TRP A 58 -1.22 -5.48 -10.48
C TRP A 58 -1.13 -3.98 -10.23
N ALA A 59 0.08 -3.43 -10.25
CA ALA A 59 0.30 -2.00 -10.15
C ALA A 59 -0.33 -1.22 -11.33
N GLU A 60 -0.17 -1.72 -12.56
CA GLU A 60 -0.76 -1.10 -13.76
C GLU A 60 -2.30 -1.23 -13.77
N MET A 61 -2.84 -2.38 -13.38
CA MET A 61 -4.29 -2.56 -13.23
C MET A 61 -4.86 -1.61 -12.18
N MET A 62 -4.16 -1.44 -11.06
CA MET A 62 -4.55 -0.47 -10.03
C MET A 62 -4.54 0.96 -10.57
N ALA A 63 -3.47 1.36 -11.25
CA ALA A 63 -3.37 2.67 -11.88
C ALA A 63 -4.50 2.91 -12.90
N ALA A 64 -4.87 1.90 -13.69
CA ALA A 64 -5.99 1.97 -14.62
C ALA A 64 -7.33 2.16 -13.89
N VAL A 65 -7.60 1.39 -12.83
CA VAL A 65 -8.83 1.55 -12.03
C VAL A 65 -8.96 2.95 -11.44
N LEU A 66 -7.86 3.51 -10.92
CA LEU A 66 -7.84 4.86 -10.37
C LEU A 66 -8.03 5.93 -11.46
N ARG A 67 -7.37 5.76 -12.61
CA ARG A 67 -7.47 6.69 -13.75
C ARG A 67 -8.89 6.76 -14.31
N GLU A 68 -9.50 5.60 -14.54
CA GLU A 68 -10.86 5.45 -15.07
C GLU A 68 -11.96 5.71 -14.04
N ASP A 69 -11.59 6.02 -12.79
CA ASP A 69 -12.53 6.39 -11.73
C ASP A 69 -13.56 5.27 -11.42
N LEU A 70 -13.12 4.01 -11.48
CA LEU A 70 -14.00 2.84 -11.33
C LEU A 70 -14.33 2.57 -9.86
N HIS A 71 -15.16 3.43 -9.27
CA HIS A 71 -15.47 3.45 -7.82
C HIS A 71 -16.09 2.19 -7.26
N THR A 72 -16.82 1.44 -8.09
CA THR A 72 -17.48 0.19 -7.68
C THR A 72 -16.58 -1.03 -7.86
N HIS A 73 -15.35 -0.84 -8.36
CA HIS A 73 -14.39 -1.90 -8.55
C HIS A 73 -13.76 -2.29 -7.22
N ILE A 74 -13.57 -3.60 -6.99
CA ILE A 74 -13.00 -4.12 -5.74
C ILE A 74 -11.65 -3.49 -5.39
N LEU A 75 -10.81 -3.22 -6.39
CA LEU A 75 -9.50 -2.60 -6.16
C LEU A 75 -9.59 -1.18 -5.61
N SER A 76 -10.66 -0.43 -5.91
CA SER A 76 -10.89 0.89 -5.33
C SER A 76 -11.16 0.79 -3.83
N GLU A 77 -11.92 -0.21 -3.39
CA GLU A 77 -12.12 -0.48 -1.97
C GLU A 77 -10.82 -0.92 -1.27
N LEU A 78 -10.06 -1.82 -1.89
CA LEU A 78 -8.78 -2.27 -1.35
C LEU A 78 -7.76 -1.13 -1.28
N TYR A 79 -7.80 -0.19 -2.24
CA TYR A 79 -6.98 1.02 -2.22
C TYR A 79 -7.26 1.83 -0.96
N GLN A 80 -8.54 2.10 -0.71
CA GLN A 80 -8.98 2.86 0.45
C GLN A 80 -8.56 2.15 1.75
N ASP A 81 -8.75 0.84 1.84
CA ASP A 81 -8.32 0.04 3.01
C ASP A 81 -6.80 0.14 3.23
N MET A 82 -5.98 0.14 2.18
CA MET A 82 -4.53 0.30 2.29
C MET A 82 -4.13 1.71 2.75
N VAL A 83 -4.70 2.76 2.13
CA VAL A 83 -4.39 4.15 2.46
C VAL A 83 -4.79 4.46 3.90
N LEU A 84 -6.01 4.09 4.31
CA LEU A 84 -6.49 4.29 5.67
C LEU A 84 -5.78 3.37 6.67
N GLY A 85 -5.51 2.12 6.28
CA GLY A 85 -4.76 1.17 7.09
C GLY A 85 -3.36 1.69 7.43
N LEU A 86 -2.66 2.28 6.47
CA LEU A 86 -1.38 2.95 6.71
C LEU A 86 -1.56 4.20 7.58
N THR A 87 -2.54 5.05 7.23
CA THR A 87 -2.79 6.32 7.92
C THR A 87 -3.12 6.11 9.40
N LEU A 88 -3.90 5.08 9.76
CA LEU A 88 -4.26 4.76 11.14
C LEU A 88 -3.22 3.86 11.85
N GLY A 89 -2.20 3.40 11.12
CA GLY A 89 -1.11 2.57 11.63
C GLY A 89 -1.47 1.10 11.86
N TYR A 90 -2.50 0.59 11.19
CA TYR A 90 -2.77 -0.85 11.06
C TYR A 90 -1.84 -1.52 10.06
N LEU A 91 -1.34 -0.73 9.10
CA LEU A 91 -0.27 -1.12 8.19
C LEU A 91 0.97 -0.27 8.48
N HIS A 92 2.16 -0.86 8.34
CA HIS A 92 3.43 -0.13 8.27
C HIS A 92 4.06 -0.32 6.89
N LEU A 93 4.93 0.63 6.53
CA LEU A 93 5.61 0.67 5.26
C LEU A 93 7.09 0.28 5.44
N ASP A 94 7.49 -0.84 4.84
CA ASP A 94 8.89 -1.27 4.76
C ASP A 94 9.46 -0.94 3.38
N ILE A 95 10.48 -0.08 3.31
CA ILE A 95 11.15 0.25 2.05
C ILE A 95 12.34 -0.68 1.82
N ILE A 96 12.38 -1.35 0.67
CA ILE A 96 13.43 -2.28 0.26
C ILE A 96 14.15 -1.72 -0.97
N ASP A 97 15.49 -1.68 -0.95
CA ASP A 97 16.29 -1.44 -2.16
C ASP A 97 16.46 -2.76 -2.92
N LEU A 98 15.72 -2.91 -4.02
CA LEU A 98 15.75 -4.11 -4.86
C LEU A 98 17.16 -4.41 -5.41
N LYS A 99 18.06 -3.42 -5.55
CA LYS A 99 19.43 -3.68 -6.00
C LYS A 99 20.24 -4.55 -5.04
N GLN A 100 19.82 -4.65 -3.78
CA GLN A 100 20.46 -5.49 -2.77
C GLN A 100 20.03 -6.97 -2.88
N LEU A 101 19.03 -7.28 -3.71
CA LEU A 101 18.49 -8.62 -3.90
C LEU A 101 18.85 -9.13 -5.30
N GLU A 102 19.30 -10.39 -5.44
CA GLU A 102 19.73 -10.93 -6.74
C GLU A 102 18.62 -10.85 -7.80
N PHE A 103 17.39 -11.26 -7.47
CA PHE A 103 16.24 -11.11 -8.37
C PHE A 103 15.76 -9.66 -8.49
N GLY A 104 15.96 -8.85 -7.45
CA GLY A 104 15.60 -7.44 -7.47
C GLY A 104 16.44 -6.64 -8.47
N LYS A 105 17.70 -7.02 -8.71
CA LYS A 105 18.53 -6.43 -9.78
C LYS A 105 17.87 -6.59 -11.16
N VAL A 106 17.38 -7.80 -11.48
CA VAL A 106 16.68 -8.09 -12.74
C VAL A 106 15.42 -7.24 -12.91
N LEU A 107 14.63 -7.09 -11.84
CA LEU A 107 13.44 -6.24 -11.86
C LEU A 107 13.78 -4.75 -12.07
N VAL A 108 14.87 -4.29 -11.47
CA VAL A 108 15.36 -2.89 -11.62
C VAL A 108 15.96 -2.64 -13.00
N GLU A 109 16.55 -3.65 -13.63
CA GLU A 109 17.01 -3.57 -15.02
C GLU A 109 15.84 -3.48 -16.00
N ALA A 110 14.75 -4.18 -15.72
CA ALA A 110 13.52 -4.09 -16.50
C ALA A 110 12.83 -2.72 -16.32
N ASP A 111 12.78 -2.20 -15.08
CA ASP A 111 12.25 -0.88 -14.78
C ASP A 111 12.90 -0.25 -13.53
N ALA A 112 13.78 0.73 -13.77
CA ALA A 112 14.54 1.39 -12.71
C ALA A 112 13.67 2.16 -11.71
N ARG A 113 12.42 2.48 -12.07
CA ARG A 113 11.47 3.20 -11.22
C ARG A 113 11.09 2.40 -9.98
N TYR A 114 11.20 1.07 -10.03
CA TYR A 114 10.85 0.18 -8.91
C TYR A 114 12.01 -0.14 -7.98
N ARG A 115 13.17 0.53 -8.11
CA ARG A 115 14.34 0.29 -7.25
C ARG A 115 13.99 0.27 -5.77
N TYR A 116 13.28 1.27 -5.30
CA TYR A 116 12.84 1.36 -3.92
C TYR A 116 11.39 0.89 -3.86
N LEU A 117 11.21 -0.38 -3.49
CA LEU A 117 9.90 -1.00 -3.37
C LEU A 117 9.44 -0.93 -1.92
N GLY A 118 8.35 -0.24 -1.66
CA GLY A 118 7.67 -0.25 -0.38
C GLY A 118 6.72 -1.44 -0.25
N LEU A 119 6.71 -2.09 0.90
CA LEU A 119 5.80 -3.18 1.26
C LEU A 119 4.90 -2.72 2.41
N LEU A 120 3.59 -2.91 2.27
CA LEU A 120 2.61 -2.64 3.31
C LEU A 120 2.35 -3.90 4.12
N ARG A 121 2.77 -3.91 5.38
CA ARG A 121 2.61 -5.05 6.28
C ARG A 121 1.71 -4.73 7.46
N GLY A 122 0.95 -5.71 7.92
CA GLY A 122 0.14 -5.56 9.13
C GLY A 122 0.99 -5.34 10.37
N THR A 123 0.58 -4.40 11.23
CA THR A 123 1.30 -4.06 12.45
C THR A 123 0.88 -4.93 13.63
N PRO A 124 1.64 -4.94 14.74
CA PRO A 124 1.25 -5.64 15.97
C PRO A 124 -0.05 -5.11 16.61
N LYS A 125 -0.61 -3.97 16.15
CA LYS A 125 -1.91 -3.47 16.62
C LYS A 125 -3.04 -4.48 16.38
N ASN A 126 -2.91 -5.33 15.36
CA ASN A 126 -3.83 -6.42 15.09
C ASN A 126 -3.05 -7.72 14.89
N ARG A 127 -3.17 -8.62 15.86
CA ARG A 127 -2.46 -9.91 15.88
C ARG A 127 -2.79 -10.79 14.67
N GLU A 128 -3.99 -10.70 14.13
CA GLU A 128 -4.43 -11.49 12.96
C GLU A 128 -3.81 -10.98 11.65
N LEU A 129 -3.40 -9.71 11.63
CA LEU A 129 -2.79 -9.04 10.47
C LEU A 129 -1.26 -8.99 10.57
N GLN A 130 -0.69 -9.14 11.76
CA GLN A 130 0.71 -8.89 12.05
C GLN A 130 1.66 -9.61 11.07
N GLY A 131 2.54 -8.85 10.42
CA GLY A 131 3.58 -9.34 9.51
C GLY A 131 3.11 -9.72 8.11
N LYS A 132 1.80 -9.86 7.89
CA LYS A 132 1.19 -10.20 6.60
C LYS A 132 1.32 -9.05 5.60
N LEU A 133 1.55 -9.39 4.33
CA LEU A 133 1.73 -8.42 3.24
C LEU A 133 0.38 -8.08 2.58
N PHE A 134 -0.10 -6.86 2.80
CA PHE A 134 -1.37 -6.37 2.24
C PHE A 134 -1.22 -5.64 0.91
N GLY A 135 -0.03 -5.12 0.60
CA GLY A 135 0.20 -4.44 -0.66
C GLY A 135 1.65 -4.00 -0.81
N ALA A 136 1.93 -3.33 -1.91
CA ALA A 136 3.22 -2.72 -2.15
C ALA A 136 3.06 -1.40 -2.90
N THR A 137 4.16 -0.65 -3.02
CA THR A 137 4.14 0.66 -3.67
C THR A 137 4.32 0.55 -5.17
N SER A 138 3.81 1.54 -5.90
CA SER A 138 4.10 1.76 -7.32
C SER A 138 4.12 3.26 -7.61
N PRO A 139 4.93 3.72 -8.58
CA PRO A 139 4.96 5.12 -8.93
C PRO A 139 3.62 5.70 -9.40
N HIS A 140 2.80 4.89 -10.09
CA HIS A 140 1.56 5.34 -10.73
C HIS A 140 0.36 5.32 -9.79
N SER A 141 0.25 4.26 -8.99
CA SER A 141 -0.91 4.00 -8.14
C SER A 141 -0.67 4.30 -6.67
N LEU A 142 0.54 4.71 -6.28
CA LEU A 142 1.05 4.83 -4.91
C LEU A 142 1.10 3.49 -4.18
N PHE A 143 -0.03 2.80 -4.07
CA PHE A 143 -0.19 1.47 -3.51
C PHE A 143 -0.93 0.55 -4.48
N TRP A 144 -0.67 -0.75 -4.41
CA TRP A 144 -1.45 -1.78 -5.08
C TRP A 144 -1.61 -2.99 -4.14
N PRO A 145 -2.78 -3.67 -4.17
CA PRO A 145 -3.09 -4.71 -3.20
C PRO A 145 -2.37 -6.01 -3.52
N SER A 146 -1.94 -6.71 -2.47
CA SER A 146 -1.35 -8.04 -2.57
C SER A 146 -2.41 -9.04 -3.05
N SER A 147 -2.12 -9.74 -4.14
CA SER A 147 -2.98 -10.81 -4.66
C SER A 147 -3.00 -12.06 -3.77
N ARG A 148 -2.18 -12.10 -2.72
CA ARG A 148 -2.06 -13.24 -1.81
C ARG A 148 -2.94 -13.14 -0.57
N ARG A 149 -3.71 -12.06 -0.41
CA ARG A 149 -4.59 -11.88 0.75
C ARG A 149 -5.99 -12.37 0.43
N SER A 150 -6.55 -13.15 1.35
CA SER A 150 -7.92 -13.65 1.23
C SER A 150 -8.92 -12.52 1.48
N SER A 151 -10.15 -12.68 0.99
CA SER A 151 -11.24 -11.76 1.29
C SER A 151 -11.52 -11.63 2.79
N GLU A 152 -11.30 -12.70 3.55
CA GLU A 152 -11.42 -12.70 5.01
C GLU A 152 -10.37 -11.79 5.66
N GLU A 153 -9.11 -11.89 5.23
CA GLU A 153 -8.03 -11.03 5.74
C GLU A 153 -8.27 -9.54 5.44
N TRP A 154 -8.76 -9.22 4.24
CA TRP A 154 -9.17 -7.86 3.91
C TRP A 154 -10.36 -7.38 4.75
N THR A 155 -11.32 -8.27 5.02
CA THR A 155 -12.47 -7.97 5.89
C THR A 155 -12.02 -7.66 7.31
N ILE A 156 -11.03 -8.40 7.85
CA ILE A 156 -10.45 -8.15 9.18
C ILE A 156 -9.77 -6.78 9.21
N LEU A 157 -8.97 -6.43 8.19
CA LEU A 157 -8.34 -5.11 8.09
C LEU A 157 -9.39 -3.99 8.05
N ARG A 158 -10.40 -4.13 7.19
CA ARG A 158 -11.48 -3.16 7.05
C ARG A 158 -12.28 -2.99 8.35
N ALA A 159 -12.57 -4.08 9.04
CA ALA A 159 -13.26 -4.04 10.34
C ALA A 159 -12.43 -3.30 11.39
N ALA A 160 -11.11 -3.51 11.42
CA ALA A 160 -10.20 -2.79 12.30
C ALA A 160 -10.18 -1.29 12.01
N ILE A 161 -10.09 -0.89 10.73
CA ILE A 161 -10.16 0.50 10.29
C ILE A 161 -11.49 1.15 10.71
N ASN A 162 -12.61 0.51 10.38
CA ASN A 162 -13.96 1.05 10.63
C ASN A 162 -14.33 1.15 12.12
N SER A 163 -13.62 0.42 13.00
CA SER A 163 -13.80 0.48 14.45
C SER A 163 -12.79 1.38 15.15
N ASP A 164 -11.83 1.98 14.44
CA ASP A 164 -10.85 2.90 15.02
C ASP A 164 -11.54 4.21 15.45
N ALA A 165 -11.37 4.59 16.71
CA ALA A 165 -11.92 5.83 17.26
C ALA A 165 -11.38 7.10 16.56
N ASN A 166 -10.25 7.00 15.86
CA ASN A 166 -9.61 8.09 15.14
C ASN A 166 -9.87 8.05 13.63
N ILE A 167 -10.78 7.22 13.13
CA ILE A 167 -11.05 7.13 11.69
C ILE A 167 -11.34 8.48 11.04
N GLU A 168 -12.17 9.31 11.69
CA GLU A 168 -12.49 10.67 11.24
C GLU A 168 -11.26 11.59 11.22
N ASN A 169 -10.37 11.45 12.22
CA ASN A 169 -9.12 12.19 12.26
C ASN A 169 -8.17 11.73 11.14
N GLY A 170 -8.19 10.44 10.79
CA GLY A 170 -7.43 9.88 9.66
C GLY A 170 -7.87 10.48 8.33
N TYR A 171 -9.18 10.56 8.08
CA TYR A 171 -9.69 11.22 6.88
C TYR A 171 -9.39 12.72 6.83
N GLN A 172 -9.56 13.44 7.95
CA GLN A 172 -9.18 14.86 8.03
C GLN A 172 -7.69 15.08 7.79
N LEU A 173 -6.83 14.20 8.30
CA LEU A 173 -5.39 14.25 8.07
C LEU A 173 -5.05 14.08 6.58
N LEU A 174 -5.72 13.15 5.90
CA LEU A 174 -5.56 12.98 4.45
C LEU A 174 -6.08 14.20 3.68
N ALA A 175 -7.18 14.82 4.13
CA ALA A 175 -7.71 16.05 3.52
C ALA A 175 -6.73 17.23 3.67
N ASP A 176 -6.18 17.45 4.88
CA ASP A 176 -5.11 18.44 5.11
C ASP A 176 -3.92 18.19 4.17
N TYR A 177 -3.50 16.94 4.05
CA TYR A 177 -2.36 16.56 3.23
C TYR A 177 -2.60 16.82 1.74
N THR A 178 -3.79 16.51 1.23
CA THR A 178 -4.20 16.82 -0.13
C THR A 178 -4.21 18.34 -0.38
N GLU A 179 -4.81 19.12 0.52
CA GLU A 179 -4.87 20.59 0.37
C GLU A 179 -3.47 21.22 0.40
N LEU A 180 -2.56 20.75 1.26
CA LEU A 180 -1.17 21.20 1.29
C LEU A 180 -0.43 20.93 -0.04
N LEU A 181 -0.68 19.78 -0.68
CA LEU A 181 -0.09 19.48 -1.99
C LEU A 181 -0.70 20.35 -3.11
N GLN A 182 -2.00 20.68 -3.00
CA GLN A 182 -2.69 21.59 -3.91
C GLN A 182 -2.15 23.01 -3.81
N GLU A 183 -2.04 23.55 -2.59
CA GLU A 183 -1.45 24.87 -2.32
C GLU A 183 0.01 24.97 -2.82
N GLY A 184 0.75 23.86 -2.75
CA GLY A 184 2.11 23.74 -3.27
C GLY A 184 2.22 23.58 -4.79
N GLY A 185 1.11 23.52 -5.52
CA GLY A 185 1.09 23.30 -6.97
C GLY A 185 1.60 21.92 -7.40
N ALA A 186 1.60 20.95 -6.49
CA ALA A 186 2.07 19.59 -6.70
C ALA A 186 0.94 18.58 -6.95
N TRP A 187 -0.32 19.02 -6.94
CA TRP A 187 -1.51 18.19 -7.11
C TRP A 187 -2.12 18.35 -8.51
N ASP A 188 -2.27 17.24 -9.23
CA ASP A 188 -2.98 17.15 -10.52
C ASP A 188 -3.66 15.78 -10.64
N PRO A 189 -4.90 15.63 -10.13
CA PRO A 189 -5.60 14.36 -10.12
C PRO A 189 -6.05 13.90 -11.52
N GLU A 190 -6.09 14.81 -12.50
CA GLU A 190 -6.46 14.47 -13.87
C GLU A 190 -5.35 13.70 -14.59
N SER A 191 -4.07 14.00 -14.26
CA SER A 191 -2.92 13.33 -14.88
C SER A 191 -2.29 12.24 -14.01
N ILE A 192 -2.48 12.29 -12.68
CA ILE A 192 -1.82 11.38 -11.73
C ILE A 192 -2.85 10.47 -11.03
N PRO A 193 -2.88 9.15 -11.34
CA PRO A 193 -3.92 8.25 -10.85
C PRO A 193 -4.02 8.16 -9.33
N TRP A 194 -2.89 8.09 -8.62
CA TRP A 194 -2.92 7.97 -7.16
C TRP A 194 -3.51 9.20 -6.46
N MET A 195 -3.35 10.40 -7.04
CA MET A 195 -3.94 11.65 -6.54
C MET A 195 -5.46 11.61 -6.68
N LYS A 196 -5.97 11.14 -7.83
CA LYS A 196 -7.39 10.90 -8.04
C LYS A 196 -7.99 9.93 -7.01
N GLY A 197 -7.26 8.86 -6.70
CA GLY A 197 -7.64 7.93 -5.63
C GLY A 197 -7.73 8.61 -4.26
N PHE A 198 -6.83 9.53 -3.93
CA PHE A 198 -6.87 10.31 -2.69
C PHE A 198 -8.07 11.25 -2.65
N ASP A 199 -8.31 12.02 -3.72
CA ASP A 199 -9.47 12.93 -3.82
C ASP A 199 -10.77 12.17 -3.57
N ARG A 200 -10.88 10.94 -4.09
CA ARG A 200 -12.02 10.08 -3.83
C ARG A 200 -12.16 9.69 -2.36
N ILE A 201 -11.07 9.29 -1.71
CA ILE A 201 -11.05 8.89 -0.30
C ILE A 201 -11.50 10.06 0.59
N VAL A 202 -11.05 11.29 0.27
CA VAL A 202 -11.30 12.48 1.10
C VAL A 202 -12.48 13.34 0.63
N GLN A 203 -13.19 12.97 -0.44
CA GLN A 203 -14.23 13.81 -1.08
C GLN A 203 -15.31 14.39 -0.14
N ASN A 204 -15.59 13.70 0.97
CA ASN A 204 -16.62 14.09 1.95
C ASN A 204 -16.04 14.77 3.20
N TYR A 205 -14.72 14.98 3.22
CA TYR A 205 -13.99 15.49 4.36
C TYR A 205 -13.39 16.85 4.02
N LYS A 206 -13.61 17.81 4.91
CA LYS A 206 -12.97 19.12 4.79
C LYS A 206 -11.64 19.10 5.54
N PRO A 207 -10.62 19.76 5.00
CA PRO A 207 -9.38 20.00 5.73
C PRO A 207 -9.67 20.78 7.01
N SER A 208 -8.85 20.53 8.02
CA SER A 208 -8.88 21.21 9.29
C SER A 208 -8.35 22.64 9.16
N PRO A 209 -8.80 23.60 10.01
CA PRO A 209 -8.29 24.97 9.95
C PRO A 209 -6.77 24.99 10.07
N GLU A 210 -6.10 25.67 9.13
CA GLU A 210 -4.64 25.80 9.10
C GLU A 210 -3.90 24.45 9.05
N HIS A 211 -4.51 23.39 8.50
CA HIS A 211 -3.89 22.07 8.36
C HIS A 211 -3.40 21.48 9.70
N ARG A 212 -4.11 21.80 10.79
CA ARG A 212 -3.70 21.45 12.16
C ARG A 212 -3.55 19.95 12.37
N ARG A 213 -4.37 19.10 11.73
CA ARG A 213 -4.24 17.64 11.88
C ARG A 213 -2.91 17.17 11.30
N PHE A 214 -2.55 17.65 10.12
CA PHE A 214 -1.25 17.38 9.52
C PHE A 214 -0.10 17.93 10.37
N HIS A 215 -0.14 19.20 10.73
CA HIS A 215 0.98 19.84 11.43
C HIS A 215 1.21 19.35 12.87
N LEU A 216 0.18 18.89 13.58
CA LEU A 216 0.31 18.53 15.01
C LEU A 216 0.22 17.03 15.29
N HIS A 217 -0.53 16.28 14.48
CA HIS A 217 -0.93 14.90 14.77
C HIS A 217 -0.47 13.90 13.70
N SER A 218 0.52 14.26 12.88
CA SER A 218 1.01 13.38 11.82
C SER A 218 2.49 13.08 11.97
N ARG A 219 2.82 11.81 11.69
CA ARG A 219 4.18 11.35 11.41
C ARG A 219 4.25 11.00 9.93
N LEU A 220 5.35 11.34 9.27
CA LEU A 220 5.57 11.02 7.87
C LEU A 220 6.30 9.66 7.71
N VAL A 221 5.86 8.84 6.75
CA VAL A 221 6.53 7.58 6.37
C VAL A 221 6.90 7.58 4.88
N GLY A 222 8.05 7.01 4.54
CA GLY A 222 8.61 7.03 3.19
C GLY A 222 10.14 7.08 3.22
N PRO A 223 10.81 7.47 2.12
CA PRO A 223 10.21 8.00 0.88
C PRO A 223 9.63 6.89 -0.02
N ILE A 224 8.51 7.18 -0.67
CA ILE A 224 7.97 6.41 -1.80
C ILE A 224 8.27 7.19 -3.08
N LEU A 225 8.88 6.57 -4.09
CA LEU A 225 9.03 7.22 -5.40
C LEU A 225 7.72 7.16 -6.15
N VAL A 226 7.14 8.33 -6.43
CA VAL A 226 5.86 8.46 -7.14
C VAL A 226 5.99 9.37 -8.34
N ASP A 227 5.14 9.14 -9.33
CA ASP A 227 4.97 10.05 -10.44
C ASP A 227 4.22 11.31 -9.95
N VAL A 228 4.72 12.47 -10.39
CA VAL A 228 4.16 13.79 -10.11
C VAL A 228 3.89 14.54 -11.42
N PRO A 229 3.13 15.65 -11.38
CA PRO A 229 2.78 16.39 -12.59
C PRO A 229 4.04 16.81 -13.36
N GLY A 230 4.01 16.64 -14.69
CA GLY A 230 5.17 16.85 -15.56
C GLY A 230 6.05 15.61 -15.79
N GLY A 231 5.61 14.42 -15.34
CA GLY A 231 6.25 13.13 -15.67
C GLY A 231 7.57 12.87 -14.94
N GLN A 232 7.84 13.63 -13.88
CA GLN A 232 9.00 13.40 -13.01
C GLN A 232 8.63 12.43 -11.88
N GLN A 233 9.62 11.71 -11.37
CA GLN A 233 9.47 10.97 -10.12
C GLN A 233 10.02 11.78 -8.96
N LYS A 234 9.25 11.86 -7.87
CA LYS A 234 9.67 12.55 -6.65
C LYS A 234 9.42 11.67 -5.42
N PRO A 235 10.24 11.83 -4.37
CA PRO A 235 9.96 11.21 -3.09
C PRO A 235 8.69 11.82 -2.49
N LEU A 236 7.73 10.96 -2.17
CA LEU A 236 6.53 11.28 -1.41
C LEU A 236 6.63 10.68 -0.02
N TYR A 237 6.16 11.43 0.98
CA TYR A 237 6.03 10.94 2.33
C TYR A 237 4.56 10.96 2.73
N VAL A 238 4.03 9.81 3.11
CA VAL A 238 2.60 9.65 3.42
C VAL A 238 2.37 9.92 4.91
N PRO A 239 1.32 10.67 5.29
CA PRO A 239 1.02 10.92 6.69
C PRO A 239 0.42 9.69 7.38
N VAL A 240 0.90 9.43 8.59
CA VAL A 240 0.37 8.46 9.54
C VAL A 240 -0.09 9.23 10.76
N HIS A 241 -1.34 9.04 11.14
CA HIS A 241 -1.93 9.62 12.33
C HIS A 241 -1.20 9.13 13.57
N HIS A 242 -0.69 10.09 14.34
CA HIS A 242 -0.15 9.89 15.66
C HIS A 242 -0.59 11.08 16.51
N GLU A 243 -1.55 10.82 17.39
CA GLU A 243 -2.09 11.84 18.27
C GLU A 243 -0.96 12.55 19.04
N ARG A 244 -0.97 13.89 19.04
CA ARG A 244 0.04 14.74 19.71
C ARG A 244 1.49 14.49 19.27
N PHE A 245 1.72 13.98 18.06
CA PHE A 245 3.06 13.68 17.53
C PHE A 245 4.08 14.79 17.76
N VAL A 246 3.76 16.04 17.38
CA VAL A 246 4.71 17.15 17.52
C VAL A 246 5.04 17.44 18.98
N ALA A 247 4.06 17.33 19.88
CA ALA A 247 4.31 17.52 21.31
C ALA A 247 5.22 16.41 21.86
N ASP A 248 4.96 15.16 21.51
CA ASP A 248 5.79 14.03 21.94
C ASP A 248 7.20 14.08 21.36
N PHE A 249 7.33 14.41 20.07
CA PHE A 249 8.62 14.57 19.41
C PHE A 249 9.42 15.73 20.01
N THR A 250 8.78 16.88 20.25
CA THR A 250 9.42 18.03 20.89
C THR A 250 9.84 17.71 22.32
N ARG A 251 9.00 17.00 23.09
CA ARG A 251 9.34 16.54 24.45
C ARG A 251 10.55 15.61 24.44
N ALA A 252 10.60 14.67 23.49
CA ALA A 252 11.72 13.74 23.33
C ALA A 252 13.02 14.47 22.98
N LEU A 253 12.98 15.46 22.08
CA LEU A 253 14.15 16.25 21.69
C LEU A 253 14.63 17.22 22.77
N THR A 254 13.72 17.84 23.52
CA THR A 254 14.05 18.85 24.53
C THR A 254 14.41 18.26 25.90
N GLY A 255 14.40 16.92 26.02
CA GLY A 255 14.86 16.23 27.23
C GLY A 255 13.95 16.36 28.44
N SER A 256 12.69 16.78 28.27
CA SER A 256 11.72 16.84 29.37
C SER A 256 11.08 15.46 29.61
N PHE A 257 11.93 14.47 29.93
CA PHE A 257 11.52 13.17 30.46
C PHE A 257 11.17 13.32 31.94
N LYS A 258 9.92 13.63 32.25
CA LYS A 258 9.33 13.11 33.49
C LYS A 258 8.81 11.71 33.16
N LYS A 259 9.61 10.71 33.50
CA LYS A 259 9.12 9.33 33.64
C LYS A 259 8.00 9.42 34.69
N GLU A 260 6.74 9.23 34.29
CA GLU A 260 5.70 8.95 35.26
C GLU A 260 6.19 7.72 36.02
N GLU A 261 6.44 7.90 37.31
CA GLU A 261 6.62 6.79 38.23
C GLU A 261 5.28 6.06 38.25
N ASP A 262 5.23 4.89 37.61
CA ASP A 262 4.17 3.92 37.78
C ASP A 262 4.08 3.57 39.27
N HIS A 263 3.29 4.33 40.01
CA HIS A 263 2.74 3.89 41.28
C HIS A 263 1.64 2.88 40.96
N ILE A 264 2.06 1.63 40.72
CA ILE A 264 1.21 0.48 40.98
C ILE A 264 1.11 0.38 42.51
N GLY A 265 0.02 0.94 43.04
CA GLY A 265 -0.56 0.57 44.34
C GLY A 265 -1.78 -0.30 44.12
#